data_AF-W3V7M4-F1
#
_entry.id   AF-W3V7M4-F1
#
_cell.length_a   1.000
_cell.length_b   1.000
_cell.length_c   1.000
_cell.angle_alpha   90.00
_cell.angle_beta   90.00
_cell.angle_gamma   90.00
#
_symmetry.space_group_name_H-M   'P 1'
#
loop_
_entity.id
_entity.type
_entity.pdbx_description
1 polymer ?
#
loop_
_entity_poly.entity_id
_entity_poly.type
_entity_poly.pdbx_seq_one_letter_code
_entity_poly.pdbx_strand_id
1 'polypeptide(L)'
;MKTRGQIADERLLAYEKILYNNPLEEEIIEYKIECKRNELTLTSLKRVIIDARICGMILSNDDLNGLADSDFMDEYLYDTQTEILKRISMIERYIELSQAQDPTELELLDASGWL
;
A
#
# COMPACT_ATOMS: atom_id res chain seq x y z
N MET A 1 22.00 6.55 -9.91
CA MET A 1 20.97 7.27 -9.13
C MET A 1 19.75 6.37 -9.03
N LYS A 2 19.22 6.13 -7.83
CA LYS A 2 18.03 5.28 -7.66
C LYS A 2 16.77 6.04 -8.11
N THR A 3 15.79 5.32 -8.65
CA THR A 3 14.47 5.90 -8.97
C THR A 3 13.64 6.06 -7.70
N ARG A 4 12.57 6.89 -7.76
CA ARG A 4 11.63 7.04 -6.64
C ARG A 4 10.98 5.71 -6.25
N GLY A 5 10.67 4.86 -7.23
CA GLY A 5 10.13 3.52 -6.99
C GLY A 5 11.11 2.64 -6.22
N GLN A 6 12.38 2.60 -6.66
CA GLN A 6 13.42 1.83 -5.95
C GLN A 6 13.62 2.30 -4.51
N ILE A 7 13.53 3.61 -4.24
CA ILE A 7 13.61 4.14 -2.88
C ILE A 7 12.40 3.71 -2.03
N ALA A 8 11.20 3.65 -2.62
CA ALA A 8 10.00 3.19 -1.93
C ALA A 8 10.10 1.69 -1.61
N ASP A 9 10.57 0.88 -2.55
CA ASP A 9 10.77 -0.56 -2.36
C ASP A 9 11.78 -0.85 -1.24
N GLU A 10 12.88 -0.12 -1.18
CA GLU A 10 13.88 -0.25 -0.10
C GLU A 10 13.30 0.08 1.28
N ARG A 11 12.46 1.12 1.38
CA ARG A 11 11.78 1.47 2.64
C ARG A 11 10.77 0.42 3.06
N LEU A 12 10.03 -0.13 2.09
CA LEU A 12 9.07 -1.20 2.34
C LEU A 12 9.80 -2.43 2.91
N LEU A 13 10.86 -2.89 2.24
CA LEU A 13 11.68 -4.02 2.69
C LEU A 13 12.32 -3.78 4.07
N ALA A 14 12.77 -2.55 4.33
CA ALA A 14 13.34 -2.20 5.64
C ALA A 14 12.26 -2.26 6.74
N TYR A 15 11.04 -1.78 6.45
CA TYR A 15 9.95 -1.87 7.41
C TYR A 15 9.44 -3.29 7.64
N GLU A 16 9.41 -4.14 6.61
CA GLU A 16 9.03 -5.55 6.75
C GLU A 16 9.90 -6.27 7.80
N LYS A 17 11.19 -5.95 7.87
CA LYS A 17 12.09 -6.47 8.90
C LYS A 17 11.71 -5.97 10.30
N ILE A 18 11.33 -4.70 10.44
CA ILE A 18 10.88 -4.12 11.71
C ILE A 18 9.59 -4.80 12.16
N LEU A 19 8.61 -4.94 11.25
CA LEU A 19 7.33 -5.59 11.51
C LEU A 19 7.52 -7.06 11.94
N TYR A 20 8.39 -7.80 11.25
CA TYR A 20 8.72 -9.19 11.62
C TYR A 20 9.26 -9.30 13.06
N ASN A 21 10.07 -8.33 13.48
CA ASN A 21 10.68 -8.31 14.81
C ASN A 21 9.78 -7.73 15.90
N ASN A 22 8.71 -7.02 15.54
CA ASN A 22 7.78 -6.41 16.48
C ASN A 22 6.33 -6.55 15.99
N PRO A 23 5.63 -7.63 16.36
CA PRO A 23 4.24 -7.87 15.96
C PRO A 23 3.25 -6.77 16.37
N LEU A 24 3.57 -5.95 17.38
CA LEU A 24 2.72 -4.82 17.78
C LEU A 24 2.64 -3.73 16.71
N GLU A 25 3.58 -3.70 15.77
CA GLU A 25 3.50 -2.80 14.62
C GLU A 25 2.34 -3.17 13.67
N GLU A 26 1.82 -4.41 13.72
CA GLU A 26 0.66 -4.82 12.93
C GLU A 26 -0.58 -3.99 13.28
N GLU A 27 -0.89 -3.84 14.58
CA GLU A 27 -2.02 -3.01 15.05
C GLU A 27 -1.87 -1.53 14.64
N ILE A 28 -0.64 -1.01 14.62
CA ILE A 28 -0.35 0.36 14.20
C ILE A 28 -0.63 0.53 12.69
N ILE A 29 -0.22 -0.46 11.88
CA ILE A 29 -0.47 -0.45 10.44
C ILE A 29 -1.97 -0.58 10.15
N GLU A 30 -2.67 -1.48 10.82
CA GLU A 30 -4.13 -1.63 10.70
C GLU A 30 -4.85 -0.31 11.01
N TYR A 31 -4.50 0.34 12.12
CA TYR A 31 -5.04 1.65 12.47
C TYR A 31 -4.78 2.70 11.37
N LYS A 32 -3.55 2.76 10.84
CA LYS A 32 -3.19 3.69 9.76
C LYS A 32 -3.97 3.42 8.46
N ILE A 33 -4.23 2.15 8.12
CA ILE A 33 -5.07 1.77 6.97
C ILE A 33 -6.47 2.34 7.15
N GLU A 34 -7.09 2.13 8.32
CA GLU A 34 -8.44 2.63 8.59
C GLU A 34 -8.53 4.16 8.53
N CYS A 35 -7.54 4.87 9.08
CA CYS A 35 -7.50 6.33 8.98
C CYS A 35 -7.46 6.86 7.54
N LYS A 36 -6.88 6.10 6.61
CA LYS A 36 -6.69 6.51 5.21
C LYS A 36 -7.72 5.92 4.24
N ARG A 37 -8.63 5.08 4.71
CA ARG A 37 -9.61 4.38 3.86
C ARG A 37 -10.46 5.34 3.02
N ASN A 38 -10.70 6.54 3.52
CA ASN A 38 -11.42 7.60 2.81
C ASN A 38 -10.58 8.35 1.75
N GLU A 39 -9.25 8.21 1.76
CA GLU A 39 -8.35 8.85 0.78
C GLU A 39 -8.31 8.08 -0.55
N LEU A 40 -8.36 6.75 -0.50
CA LEU A 40 -8.42 5.87 -1.68
C LEU A 40 -9.74 5.11 -1.68
N THR A 41 -10.83 5.70 -2.16
CA THR A 41 -12.16 5.06 -2.07
C THR A 41 -12.37 3.94 -3.09
N LEU A 42 -13.26 2.98 -2.79
CA LEU A 42 -13.72 1.98 -3.76
C LEU A 42 -14.29 2.65 -5.02
N THR A 43 -15.04 3.74 -4.87
CA THR A 43 -15.58 4.52 -6.00
C THR A 43 -14.47 5.04 -6.92
N SER A 44 -13.36 5.52 -6.36
CA SER A 44 -12.20 5.96 -7.14
C SER A 44 -11.57 4.81 -7.93
N LEU A 45 -11.51 3.60 -7.36
CA LEU A 45 -10.99 2.42 -8.03
C LEU A 45 -11.94 1.89 -9.12
N LYS A 46 -13.25 1.83 -8.84
CA LYS A 46 -14.30 1.47 -9.82
C LYS A 46 -14.25 2.37 -11.05
N ARG A 47 -13.98 3.66 -10.84
CA ARG A 47 -13.85 4.62 -11.94
C ARG A 47 -12.76 4.25 -12.94
N VAL A 48 -11.66 3.62 -12.50
CA VAL A 48 -10.60 3.14 -13.41
C VAL A 48 -11.13 2.08 -14.36
N ILE A 49 -12.04 1.21 -13.91
CA ILE A 49 -12.69 0.18 -14.72
C ILE A 49 -13.65 0.82 -15.71
N ILE A 50 -14.49 1.75 -15.24
CA ILE A 50 -15.48 2.44 -16.08
C ILE A 50 -14.79 3.25 -17.18
N ASP A 51 -13.67 3.89 -16.86
CA ASP A 51 -12.90 4.70 -17.80
C ASP A 51 -11.92 3.86 -18.65
N ALA A 52 -11.83 2.54 -18.41
CA ALA A 52 -10.87 1.67 -19.09
C ALA A 52 -11.20 1.54 -20.58
N ARG A 53 -10.21 1.87 -21.42
CA ARG A 53 -10.25 1.60 -22.86
C ARG A 53 -9.41 0.38 -23.16
N ILE A 54 -10.03 -0.78 -23.31
CA ILE A 54 -9.31 -2.03 -23.61
C ILE A 54 -9.10 -2.15 -25.12
N CYS A 55 -7.85 -2.09 -25.57
CA CYS A 55 -7.40 -2.48 -26.92
C CYS A 55 -8.20 -1.90 -28.10
N GLY A 56 -8.77 -0.69 -27.98
CA GLY A 56 -9.56 -0.07 -29.04
C GLY A 56 -10.94 -0.71 -29.26
N MET A 57 -11.34 -1.67 -28.43
CA MET A 57 -12.70 -2.19 -28.36
C MET A 57 -13.47 -1.39 -27.30
N ILE A 58 -14.63 -0.88 -27.69
CA ILE A 58 -15.58 -0.27 -26.76
C ILE A 58 -16.40 -1.42 -26.21
N LEU A 59 -16.01 -1.95 -25.05
CA LEU A 59 -17.00 -2.60 -24.19
C LEU A 59 -18.11 -1.57 -23.95
N SER A 60 -19.37 -2.00 -23.98
CA SER A 60 -20.45 -1.05 -23.75
C SER A 60 -20.28 -0.44 -22.36
N ASN A 61 -20.66 0.83 -22.20
CA ASN A 61 -20.62 1.46 -20.87
C ASN A 61 -21.43 0.64 -19.85
N ASP A 62 -22.49 -0.04 -20.29
CA ASP A 62 -23.31 -0.91 -19.45
C ASP A 62 -22.54 -2.14 -18.96
N ASP A 63 -21.71 -2.76 -19.81
CA ASP A 63 -20.85 -3.89 -19.41
C ASP A 63 -19.80 -3.46 -18.38
N LEU A 64 -19.18 -2.28 -18.57
CA LEU A 64 -18.16 -1.76 -17.66
C LEU A 64 -18.76 -1.33 -16.31
N ASN A 65 -19.93 -0.68 -16.34
CA ASN A 65 -20.67 -0.34 -15.13
C ASN A 65 -21.11 -1.62 -14.38
N GLY A 66 -21.65 -2.60 -15.12
CA GLY A 66 -22.06 -3.88 -14.54
C GLY A 66 -20.90 -4.66 -13.92
N LEU A 67 -19.71 -4.63 -14.54
CA LEU A 67 -18.51 -5.21 -13.96
C LEU A 67 -18.11 -4.45 -12.68
N ALA A 68 -18.01 -3.13 -12.75
CA ALA A 68 -17.58 -2.28 -11.63
C ALA A 68 -18.52 -2.38 -10.42
N ASP A 69 -19.81 -2.65 -10.62
CA ASP A 69 -20.82 -2.79 -9.57
C ASP A 69 -21.08 -4.24 -9.13
N SER A 70 -20.32 -5.21 -9.64
CA SER A 70 -20.45 -6.60 -9.20
C SER A 70 -19.87 -6.82 -7.81
N ASP A 71 -20.51 -7.68 -7.00
CA ASP A 71 -20.04 -8.05 -5.66
C ASP A 71 -18.60 -8.58 -5.68
N PHE A 72 -18.26 -9.33 -6.73
CA PHE A 72 -16.89 -9.82 -6.94
C PHE A 72 -15.88 -8.68 -7.06
N MET A 73 -16.22 -7.63 -7.81
CA MET A 73 -15.35 -6.47 -7.94
C MET A 73 -15.31 -5.65 -6.65
N ASP A 74 -16.39 -5.59 -5.87
CA ASP A 74 -16.36 -4.92 -4.56
C ASP A 74 -15.36 -5.57 -3.61
N GLU A 75 -15.40 -6.89 -3.47
CA GLU A 75 -14.45 -7.65 -2.66
C GLU A 75 -13.02 -7.47 -3.17
N TYR A 76 -12.81 -7.66 -4.48
CA TYR A 76 -11.48 -7.52 -5.08
C TYR A 76 -10.89 -6.11 -4.93
N LEU A 77 -11.70 -5.07 -5.14
CA LEU A 77 -11.25 -3.69 -5.01
C LEU A 77 -11.03 -3.30 -3.55
N TYR A 78 -11.79 -3.87 -2.61
CA TYR A 78 -11.57 -3.69 -1.18
C TYR A 78 -10.22 -4.30 -0.76
N ASP A 79 -9.93 -5.53 -1.16
CA ASP A 79 -8.64 -6.18 -0.89
C ASP A 79 -7.48 -5.40 -1.52
N THR A 80 -7.65 -4.96 -2.77
CA THR A 80 -6.67 -4.14 -3.48
C THR A 80 -6.45 -2.80 -2.78
N GLN A 81 -7.52 -2.14 -2.32
CA GLN A 81 -7.45 -0.90 -1.53
C GLN A 81 -6.63 -1.14 -0.26
N THR A 82 -6.95 -2.19 0.50
CA THR A 82 -6.24 -2.54 1.73
C THR A 82 -4.75 -2.80 1.48
N GLU A 83 -4.38 -3.53 0.44
CA GLU A 83 -2.97 -3.80 0.12
C GLU A 83 -2.20 -2.53 -0.29
N ILE A 84 -2.80 -1.64 -1.08
CA ILE A 84 -2.18 -0.36 -1.44
C ILE A 84 -1.98 0.50 -0.18
N LEU A 85 -3.01 0.62 0.65
CA LEU A 85 -2.95 1.41 1.88
C LEU A 85 -1.93 0.84 2.86
N LYS A 86 -1.88 -0.49 3.01
CA LYS A 86 -0.87 -1.18 3.83
C LYS A 86 0.54 -0.80 3.42
N ARG A 87 0.89 -0.90 2.14
CA ARG A 87 2.22 -0.52 1.63
C ARG A 87 2.55 0.94 1.86
N ILE A 88 1.58 1.85 1.67
CA ILE A 88 1.76 3.28 1.96
C ILE A 88 2.04 3.48 3.46
N SER A 89 1.22 2.88 4.33
CA SER A 89 1.36 2.99 5.78
C SER A 89 2.68 2.44 6.28
N MET A 90 3.18 1.33 5.71
CA MET A 90 4.50 0.77 6.03
C MET A 90 5.62 1.74 5.66
N ILE A 91 5.56 2.36 4.48
CA ILE A 91 6.57 3.34 4.04
C ILE A 91 6.54 4.59 4.94
N GLU A 92 5.35 5.12 5.24
CA GLU A 92 5.21 6.26 6.15
C GLU A 92 5.75 5.95 7.54
N ARG A 93 5.40 4.77 8.07
CA ARG A 93 5.83 4.34 9.40
C ARG A 93 7.35 4.16 9.46
N TYR A 94 7.98 3.64 8.41
CA TYR A 94 9.43 3.60 8.30
C TYR A 94 10.06 4.99 8.37
N ILE A 95 9.49 5.97 7.66
CA ILE A 95 9.98 7.35 7.66
C ILE A 95 9.85 7.96 9.05
N GLU A 96 8.72 7.74 9.74
CA GLU A 96 8.50 8.21 11.12
C GLU A 96 9.54 7.65 12.08
N LEU A 97 9.80 6.34 12.03
CA LEU A 97 10.81 5.68 12.86
C LEU A 97 12.22 6.20 12.55
N SER A 98 12.54 6.37 11.26
CA SER A 98 13.84 6.88 10.82
C SER A 98 14.10 8.34 11.22
N GLN A 99 13.05 9.13 11.41
CA GLN A 99 13.15 10.51 11.88
C GLN A 99 13.20 10.62 13.40
N ALA A 100 12.66 9.63 14.11
CA ALA A 100 12.61 9.60 15.58
C ALA A 100 13.87 8.97 16.22
N GLN A 101 14.62 8.15 15.48
CA GLN A 101 15.86 7.52 15.95
C GLN A 101 17.08 8.41 15.77
N ASP A 102 18.02 8.33 16.73
CA ASP A 102 19.38 8.84 16.58
C ASP A 102 20.04 8.05 15.41
N PRO A 103 20.70 8.69 14.42
CA PRO A 103 21.25 8.03 13.23
C PRO A 103 22.10 6.78 13.52
N THR A 104 22.69 6.73 14.72
CA THR A 104 23.56 5.65 15.20
C THR A 104 22.79 4.34 15.52
N GLU A 105 21.49 4.40 15.82
CA GLU A 105 20.68 3.21 16.14
C GLU A 105 20.15 2.50 14.88
N LEU A 106 19.94 3.25 13.81
CA LEU A 106 19.47 2.71 12.52
C LEU A 106 20.57 1.91 11.82
N GLU A 107 21.82 2.37 11.92
CA GLU A 107 22.99 1.63 11.46
C GLU A 107 23.20 0.32 12.23
N LEU A 108 22.79 0.22 13.50
CA LEU A 108 22.87 -1.02 14.26
C LEU A 108 21.80 -2.03 13.83
N LEU A 109 20.59 -1.58 13.46
CA LEU A 109 19.55 -2.42 12.88
C LEU A 109 19.91 -2.90 11.45
N ASP A 110 20.57 -2.05 10.65
CA ASP A 110 21.06 -2.44 9.32
C ASP A 110 22.36 -3.27 9.35
N ALA A 111 23.27 -3.01 10.29
CA ALA A 111 24.55 -3.73 10.44
C ALA A 111 24.42 -5.03 11.24
N SER A 112 23.33 -5.21 11.99
CA SER A 112 23.01 -6.46 12.68
C SER A 112 22.51 -7.56 11.73
N GLY A 113 22.87 -7.53 10.45
CA GLY A 113 22.61 -8.61 9.49
C GLY A 113 23.12 -9.97 9.97
N TRP A 114 22.37 -10.64 10.83
CA TRP A 114 22.64 -11.90 11.53
C TRP A 114 21.29 -12.34 12.14
N LEU A 115 20.68 -13.47 11.86
CA LEU A 115 21.10 -14.79 11.36
C LEU A 115 19.97 -15.43 10.53
#